data_AF-A0A916D9X6-F1
#
_entry.id   AF-A0A916D9X6-F1
#
_cell.length_a   1.000
_cell.length_b   1.000
_cell.length_c   1.000
_cell.angle_alpha   90.00
_cell.angle_beta   90.00
_cell.angle_gamma   90.00
#
_symmetry.space_group_name_H-M   'P 1'
#
loop_
_entity.id
_entity.type
_entity.pdbx_description
1 polymer ?
#
loop_
_entity_poly.entity_id
_entity_poly.type
_entity_poly.pdbx_seq_one_letter_code
_entity_poly.pdbx_strand_id
1 'polypeptide(L)' 'MNKPAKNTICLWYDGDAEEAARFYAETFPDSSVGAVHLAPGDFPSGKKGDVLTVEFTVMGIPC' A
#
# COMPACT_ATOMS: atom_id res chain seq x y z
N MET A 1 16.15 1.36 -16.51
CA MET A 1 14.77 1.88 -16.41
C MET A 1 13.86 0.70 -16.14
N ASN A 2 13.23 0.63 -14.96
CA ASN A 2 12.40 -0.53 -14.62
C ASN A 2 11.13 -0.49 -15.49
N LYS A 3 10.81 -1.60 -16.15
CA LYS A 3 9.61 -1.69 -16.98
C LYS A 3 8.39 -1.68 -16.03
N PRO A 4 7.37 -0.84 -16.27
CA PRO A 4 6.16 -0.86 -15.45
C PRO A 4 5.52 -2.25 -15.52
N ALA A 5 5.03 -2.72 -14.37
CA ALA A 5 4.36 -4.02 -14.30
C ALA A 5 3.14 -4.05 -15.23
N LYS A 6 2.88 -5.22 -15.82
CA LYS A 6 1.69 -5.39 -16.68
C LYS A 6 0.39 -5.43 -15.87
N ASN A 7 0.46 -5.77 -14.59
CA ASN A 7 -0.67 -5.88 -13.69
C ASN A 7 -0.23 -5.58 -12.25
N THR A 8 -1.17 -5.13 -11.41
CA THR A 8 -1.01 -4.84 -9.98
C THR A 8 -2.17 -5.45 -9.22
N ILE A 9 -1.90 -6.08 -8.07
CA ILE A 9 -2.92 -6.74 -7.26
C ILE A 9 -3.53 -5.76 -6.26
N CYS A 10 -4.74 -5.28 -6.52
CA CYS A 10 -5.44 -4.41 -5.58
C CYS A 10 -6.09 -5.21 -4.46
N LEU A 11 -5.66 -4.95 -3.21
CA LEU A 11 -6.25 -5.51 -2.00
C LEU A 11 -6.98 -4.41 -1.23
N TRP A 12 -8.21 -4.70 -0.81
CA TRP A 12 -9.02 -3.77 -0.01
C TRP A 12 -9.02 -4.20 1.45
N TYR A 13 -8.84 -3.24 2.34
CA TYR A 13 -8.85 -3.44 3.78
C TYR A 13 -9.88 -2.54 4.45
N ASP A 14 -10.37 -2.96 5.61
CA ASP A 14 -11.16 -2.12 6.51
C ASP A 14 -10.23 -1.40 7.49
N GLY A 15 -9.56 -0.34 7.00
CA GLY A 15 -8.45 0.29 7.71
C GLY A 15 -7.13 -0.50 7.59
N ASP A 16 -6.09 -0.05 8.30
CA ASP A 16 -4.83 -0.77 8.54
C ASP A 16 -4.02 -1.25 7.31
N ALA A 17 -4.33 -0.74 6.11
CA ALA A 17 -3.62 -1.12 4.87
C ALA A 17 -2.10 -0.89 4.96
N GLU A 18 -1.66 0.17 5.63
CA GLU A 18 -0.23 0.44 5.84
C GLU A 18 0.41 -0.58 6.79
N GLU A 19 -0.27 -0.95 7.88
CA GLU A 19 0.23 -1.97 8.80
C GLU A 19 0.33 -3.33 8.12
N ALA A 20 -0.69 -3.71 7.33
CA ALA A 20 -0.68 -4.93 6.53
C ALA A 20 0.49 -4.94 5.53
N ALA A 21 0.71 -3.85 4.80
CA ALA A 21 1.82 -3.73 3.86
C ALA A 21 3.19 -3.86 4.56
N ARG A 22 3.35 -3.24 5.73
CA ARG A 22 4.56 -3.36 6.57
C ARG A 22 4.77 -4.80 7.05
N PHE A 23 3.71 -5.45 7.52
CA PHE A 23 3.76 -6.86 7.92
C PHE A 23 4.22 -7.76 6.78
N TYR A 24 3.69 -7.60 5.56
CA TYR A 24 4.13 -8.42 4.42
C TYR A 24 5.58 -8.13 4.03
N ALA A 25 5.98 -6.86 4.04
CA ALA A 25 7.35 -6.45 3.74
C ALA A 25 8.37 -7.04 4.72
N GLU A 26 8.01 -7.15 6.00
CA GLU A 26 8.86 -7.76 7.04
C GLU A 26 8.82 -9.29 7.02
N THR A 27 7.73 -9.89 6.54
CA THR A 27 7.51 -11.34 6.58
C THR A 27 8.13 -12.07 5.38
N PHE A 28 8.04 -11.50 4.18
CA PHE A 28 8.42 -12.18 2.95
C PHE A 28 9.68 -11.58 2.31
N PRO A 29 10.56 -12.40 1.70
CA PRO A 29 11.69 -11.88 0.94
C PRO A 29 11.22 -11.09 -0.29
N ASP A 30 12.09 -10.22 -0.81
CA ASP A 30 11.81 -9.39 -1.99
C ASP A 30 10.48 -8.62 -1.89
N SER A 31 10.21 -8.11 -0.68
CA SER A 31 8.99 -7.39 -0.33
C SER A 31 9.34 -6.04 0.23
N SER A 32 8.53 -5.02 -0.07
CA SER A 32 8.79 -3.65 0.38
C SER A 32 7.52 -2.82 0.38
N VAL A 33 7.48 -1.81 1.26
CA VAL A 33 6.46 -0.76 1.24
C VAL A 33 6.93 0.37 0.33
N GLY A 34 6.05 0.81 -0.56
CA GLY A 34 6.24 1.94 -1.46
C GLY A 34 5.57 3.21 -0.94
N ALA A 35 4.89 3.94 -1.81
CA ALA A 35 4.23 5.18 -1.46
C ALA A 35 2.99 4.94 -0.57
N VAL A 36 2.88 5.71 0.51
CA VAL A 36 1.68 5.81 1.33
C VAL A 36 0.98 7.12 0.98
N HIS A 37 -0.23 7.03 0.43
CA HIS A 37 -1.02 8.17 0.03
C HIS A 37 -1.98 8.54 1.15
N LEU A 38 -1.81 9.73 1.71
CA LEU A 38 -2.60 10.24 2.82
C LEU A 38 -3.72 11.17 2.33
N ALA A 39 -4.82 11.20 3.08
CA ALA A 39 -5.92 12.11 2.83
C ALA A 39 -5.45 13.58 2.96
N PRO A 40 -5.63 14.42 1.93
CA PRO A 40 -5.14 15.80 1.95
C PRO A 40 -5.99 16.73 2.83
N GLY A 41 -7.20 16.31 3.19
CA GLY A 41 -8.18 17.02 4.00
C GLY A 41 -9.19 16.06 4.60
N ASP A 42 -10.12 16.59 5.39
CA ASP A 42 -11.19 15.79 5.99
C ASP A 42 -12.23 15.36 4.95
N PHE A 43 -12.86 14.20 5.17
CA PHE A 43 -13.85 13.62 4.26
C PHE A 43 -14.94 12.85 5.04
N PRO A 44 -16.07 12.46 4.43
CA PRO A 44 -17.22 11.94 5.18
C PRO A 44 -16.95 10.71 6.07
N SER A 45 -15.87 9.96 5.80
CA SER A 45 -15.52 8.73 6.51
C SER A 45 -14.11 8.78 7.13
N GLY A 46 -13.50 9.95 7.24
CA GLY A 46 -12.15 10.09 7.81
C GLY A 46 -11.65 11.53 7.83
N LYS A 47 -10.38 11.70 8.16
CA LYS A 47 -9.76 13.00 8.39
C LYS A 47 -8.47 13.15 7.61
N LYS A 48 -7.97 14.38 7.54
CA LYS A 48 -6.65 14.68 6.98
C LYS A 48 -5.58 13.81 7.64
N GLY A 49 -4.73 13.21 6.81
CA GLY A 49 -3.63 12.36 7.27
C GLY A 49 -4.00 10.89 7.45
N ASP A 50 -5.28 10.50 7.30
CA ASP A 50 -5.64 9.08 7.23
C ASP A 50 -5.06 8.44 5.96
N VAL A 51 -4.65 7.17 6.05
CA VAL A 51 -4.14 6.42 4.91
C VAL A 51 -5.28 6.10 3.95
N LEU A 52 -5.10 6.46 2.67
CA LEU A 52 -6.07 6.16 1.61
C LEU A 52 -5.65 4.94 0.80
N THR A 53 -4.40 4.93 0.33
CA THR A 53 -3.84 3.81 -0.43
C THR A 53 -2.37 3.63 -0.08
N VAL A 54 -1.88 2.40 -0.21
CA VAL A 54 -0.49 2.06 -0.01
C VAL A 54 -0.04 1.23 -1.20
N GLU A 55 1.05 1.63 -1.82
CA GLU A 55 1.74 0.81 -2.82
C GLU A 55 2.70 -0.12 -2.07
N PHE A 56 2.72 -1.40 -2.43
CA PHE A 56 3.67 -2.33 -1.84
C PHE A 56 4.03 -3.46 -2.80
N THR A 57 5.04 -4.24 -2.45
CA THR A 57 5.48 -5.40 -3.21
C THR A 57 5.59 -6.57 -2.26
N VAL A 58 5.07 -7.73 -2.68
CA VAL A 58 5.21 -9.01 -1.96
C VAL A 58 5.87 -10.02 -2.89
N MET A 59 7.05 -10.51 -2.54
CA MET A 59 7.83 -11.48 -3.32
C MET A 59 8.00 -11.06 -4.80
N GLY A 60 8.32 -9.78 -5.03
CA GLY A 60 8.50 -9.19 -6.37
C GLY A 60 7.20 -8.90 -7.13
N ILE A 61 6.03 -9.16 -6.54
CA ILE A 61 4.72 -8.89 -7.14
C ILE A 61 4.19 -7.54 -6.61
N PRO A 62 3.90 -6.56 -7.48
CA PRO A 62 3.34 -5.29 -7.06
C PRO A 62 1.86 -5.40 -6.69
N CYS A 63 1.50 -4.75 -5.58
CA CYS A 63 0.17 -4.69 -4.99
C CYS A 63 -0.24 -3.24 -4.73
#